data_AF-A0A7K1AZK7-F1
#
_entry.id   AF-A0A7K1AZK7-F1
#
_cell.length_a   1.000
_cell.length_b   1.000
_cell.length_c   1.000
_cell.angle_alpha   90.00
_cell.angle_beta   90.00
_cell.angle_gamma   90.00
#
_symmetry.space_group_name_H-M   'P 1'
#
loop_
_entity.id
_entity.type
_entity.pdbx_description
1 polymer ?
#
loop_
_entity_poly.entity_id
_entity_poly.type
_entity_poly.pdbx_seq_one_letter_code
_entity_poly.pdbx_strand_id
1 'polypeptide(L)'
;MSLETVVVNLGERSYPVVVGHRAIASLADLIGPAVQRCAVVTQEGIPSDSSLPIESQRFVIERGEKAKTLATIDSLSQGFAEMGL
;
A
#
# COMPACT_ATOMS: atom_id res chain seq x y z
N MET A 1 21.82 11.65 -4.12
CA MET A 1 21.46 11.02 -2.84
C MET A 1 21.11 9.57 -3.13
N SER A 2 21.72 8.62 -2.44
CA SER A 2 21.46 7.19 -2.59
C SER A 2 20.20 6.77 -1.83
N LEU A 3 19.58 5.66 -2.24
CA LEU A 3 18.55 4.99 -1.44
C LEU A 3 19.22 4.28 -0.25
N GLU A 4 18.58 4.33 0.90
CA GLU A 4 18.97 3.59 2.10
C GLU A 4 17.85 2.61 2.47
N THR A 5 18.21 1.41 2.90
CA THR A 5 17.25 0.40 3.37
C THR A 5 17.53 0.07 4.83
N VAL A 6 16.52 0.24 5.67
CA VAL A 6 16.55 -0.11 7.09
C VAL A 6 15.64 -1.31 7.32
N VAL A 7 16.17 -2.38 7.91
CA VAL A 7 15.34 -3.52 8.33
C VAL A 7 14.77 -3.23 9.71
N VAL A 8 13.45 -3.14 9.81
CA VAL A 8 12.73 -2.93 11.07
C VAL A 8 12.35 -4.29 11.66
N ASN A 9 12.88 -4.58 12.85
CA ASN A 9 12.57 -5.80 13.60
C ASN A 9 11.43 -5.54 14.60
N LEU A 10 10.36 -6.33 14.52
CA LEU A 10 9.15 -6.26 15.35
C LEU A 10 8.90 -7.59 16.10
N GLY A 11 9.94 -8.19 16.65
CA GLY A 11 9.90 -9.53 17.25
C GLY A 11 9.91 -10.62 16.17
N GLU A 12 8.87 -11.45 16.11
CA GLU A 12 8.73 -12.55 15.14
C GLU A 12 8.55 -12.09 13.68
N ARG A 13 8.43 -10.78 13.44
CA ARG A 13 8.26 -10.20 12.09
C ARG A 13 9.28 -9.11 11.84
N SER A 14 9.62 -8.93 10.57
CA SER A 14 10.46 -7.83 10.11
C SER A 14 10.02 -7.34 8.73
N TYR A 15 10.32 -6.09 8.41
CA TYR A 15 10.11 -5.57 7.06
C TYR A 15 11.18 -4.52 6.69
N PRO A 16 11.54 -4.40 5.40
CA PRO A 16 12.44 -3.36 4.93
C PRO A 16 11.70 -2.02 4.79
N VAL A 17 12.40 -0.93 5.14
CA VAL A 17 11.98 0.45 4.87
C VAL A 17 13.01 1.08 3.94
N VAL A 18 12.59 1.44 2.73
CA VAL A 18 13.44 2.10 1.74
C VAL A 18 13.20 3.61 1.79
N VAL A 19 14.24 4.39 2.03
CA VAL A 19 14.19 5.85 2.14
C VAL A 19 15.17 6.49 1.18
N GLY A 20 14.72 7.55 0.51
CA GLY A 20 15.56 8.37 -0.35
C GLY A 20 14.78 9.00 -1.50
N HIS A 21 15.47 9.83 -2.26
CA HIS A 21 14.87 10.46 -3.44
C HIS A 21 14.45 9.38 -4.45
N ARG A 22 13.20 9.46 -4.95
CA ARG A 22 12.60 8.50 -5.88
C ARG A 22 12.47 7.05 -5.35
N ALA A 23 12.41 6.84 -4.02
CA ALA A 23 12.22 5.51 -3.43
C ALA A 23 10.99 4.75 -3.99
N ILE A 24 9.96 5.46 -4.44
CA ILE A 24 8.78 4.85 -5.10
C ILE A 24 9.15 4.01 -6.33
N ALA A 25 10.26 4.31 -7.01
CA ALA A 25 10.73 3.52 -8.15
C ALA A 25 11.12 2.07 -7.76
N SER A 26 11.43 1.83 -6.49
CA SER A 26 11.74 0.49 -5.97
C SER A 26 10.49 -0.31 -5.57
N LEU A 27 9.29 0.28 -5.61
CA LEU A 27 8.08 -0.38 -5.13
C LEU A 27 7.78 -1.69 -5.87
N ALA A 28 7.97 -1.72 -7.19
CA ALA A 28 7.74 -2.92 -8.00
C ALA A 28 8.63 -4.08 -7.58
N ASP A 29 9.91 -3.81 -7.27
CA ASP A 29 10.88 -4.82 -6.85
C ASP A 29 10.63 -5.35 -5.42
N LEU A 30 9.83 -4.63 -4.62
CA LEU A 30 9.46 -5.02 -3.26
C LEU A 30 8.20 -5.90 -3.21
N ILE A 31 7.46 -6.02 -4.31
CA ILE A 31 6.30 -6.91 -4.38
C ILE A 31 6.81 -8.35 -4.53
N GLY A 32 6.45 -9.20 -3.56
CA GLY A 32 6.87 -10.59 -3.57
C GLY A 32 6.33 -11.35 -4.79
N PRO A 33 7.08 -12.34 -5.33
CA PRO A 33 6.71 -13.03 -6.56
C PRO A 33 5.42 -13.86 -6.48
N ALA A 34 4.94 -14.14 -5.26
CA ALA A 34 3.69 -14.86 -5.02
C ALA A 34 2.44 -13.95 -5.01
N VAL A 35 2.62 -12.62 -5.03
CA VAL A 35 1.50 -11.66 -5.01
C VAL A 35 0.86 -11.60 -6.39
N GLN A 36 -0.45 -11.83 -6.45
CA GLN A 36 -1.21 -11.84 -7.70
C GLN A 36 -2.04 -10.57 -7.92
N ARG A 37 -2.53 -9.98 -6.83
CA ARG A 37 -3.43 -8.81 -6.85
C ARG A 37 -3.08 -7.86 -5.71
N CYS A 38 -3.28 -6.56 -5.92
CA CYS A 38 -3.06 -5.53 -4.90
C CYS A 38 -4.23 -4.55 -4.79
N ALA A 39 -4.73 -4.35 -3.58
CA ALA A 39 -5.57 -3.19 -3.27
C ALA A 39 -4.68 -2.00 -2.88
N VAL A 40 -4.83 -0.87 -3.58
CA VAL A 40 -4.16 0.39 -3.27
C VAL A 40 -5.14 1.29 -2.54
N VAL A 41 -5.00 1.42 -1.23
CA VAL A 41 -5.83 2.30 -0.42
C VAL A 41 -5.16 3.67 -0.29
N THR A 42 -5.88 4.72 -0.63
CA THR A 42 -5.44 6.12 -0.50
C THR A 42 -6.60 6.97 -0.01
N GLN A 43 -6.38 8.27 0.21
CA GLN A 43 -7.43 9.23 0.54
C GLN A 43 -7.49 10.35 -0.50
N GLU A 44 -8.59 11.08 -0.50
CA GLU A 44 -8.76 12.27 -1.32
C GLU A 44 -7.60 13.27 -1.11
N GLY A 45 -7.06 13.79 -2.22
CA GLY A 45 -5.96 14.75 -2.23
C GLY A 45 -4.56 14.15 -2.11
N ILE A 46 -4.40 12.82 -2.03
CA ILE A 46 -3.10 12.15 -2.18
C ILE A 46 -2.98 11.57 -3.60
N PRO A 47 -2.04 12.09 -4.43
CA PRO A 47 -1.74 11.50 -5.72
C PRO A 47 -1.29 10.04 -5.57
N SER A 48 -1.87 9.14 -6.36
CA SER A 48 -1.58 7.70 -6.30
C SER A 48 -1.45 7.10 -7.70
N ASP A 49 -0.56 7.69 -8.49
CA ASP A 49 -0.20 7.20 -9.84
C ASP A 49 0.89 6.12 -9.78
N SER A 50 0.85 5.26 -8.77
CA SER A 50 1.72 4.09 -8.70
C SER A 50 1.16 3.03 -9.64
N SER A 51 1.68 3.00 -10.88
CA SER A 51 1.48 1.85 -11.77
C SER A 51 2.20 0.65 -11.17
N LEU A 52 1.45 -0.39 -10.80
CA LEU A 52 2.01 -1.63 -10.29
C LEU A 52 2.09 -2.66 -11.44
N PRO A 53 3.10 -3.54 -11.44
CA PRO A 53 3.26 -4.58 -12.47
C PRO A 53 2.25 -5.73 -12.35
N ILE A 54 1.31 -5.64 -11.40
CA ILE A 54 0.30 -6.65 -11.10
C ILE A 54 -1.09 -6.01 -11.11
N GLU A 55 -2.12 -6.86 -11.26
CA GLU A 55 -3.51 -6.41 -11.18
C GLU A 55 -3.74 -5.64 -9.88
N SER A 56 -4.21 -4.41 -10.00
CA SER A 56 -4.45 -3.55 -8.85
C SER A 56 -5.67 -2.69 -9.01
N GLN A 57 -6.37 -2.50 -7.89
CA GLN A 57 -7.53 -1.63 -7.80
C GLN A 57 -7.31 -0.57 -6.73
N ARG A 58 -7.70 0.66 -7.04
CA ARG A 58 -7.60 1.79 -6.11
C ARG A 58 -8.89 1.95 -5.31
N PHE A 59 -8.75 2.07 -4.01
CA PHE A 59 -9.82 2.41 -3.09
C PHE A 59 -9.51 3.77 -2.44
N VAL A 60 -10.39 4.75 -2.62
CA VAL A 60 -10.21 6.10 -2.09
C VAL A 60 -11.15 6.28 -0.90
N ILE A 61 -10.58 6.53 0.28
CA ILE A 61 -11.34 6.84 1.49
C ILE A 61 -11.48 8.35 1.69
N GLU A 62 -12.41 8.73 2.58
CA GLU A 62 -12.53 10.10 3.04
C GLU A 62 -11.24 10.60 3.70
N ARG A 63 -10.99 11.91 3.58
CA ARG A 63 -9.82 12.55 4.17
C ARG A 63 -9.94 12.74 5.68
N GLY A 64 -8.84 12.47 6.38
CA GLY A 64 -8.60 12.90 7.77
C GLY A 64 -8.98 11.86 8.83
N GLU A 65 -8.68 12.19 10.09
CA GLU A 65 -8.78 11.24 11.22
C GLU A 65 -10.20 10.71 11.44
N LYS A 66 -11.22 11.53 11.13
CA LYS A 66 -12.63 11.12 11.21
C LYS A 66 -12.97 9.89 10.36
N ALA A 67 -12.17 9.59 9.33
CA ALA A 67 -12.34 8.44 8.48
C ALA A 67 -11.64 7.18 9.02
N LYS A 68 -10.90 7.26 10.14
CA LYS A 68 -10.32 6.08 10.80
C LYS A 68 -11.35 5.39 11.67
N THR A 69 -12.32 4.77 11.02
CA THR A 69 -13.45 4.10 11.67
C THR A 69 -13.57 2.66 11.22
N LEU A 70 -14.25 1.83 12.03
CA LEU A 70 -14.58 0.47 11.64
C LEU A 70 -15.48 0.41 10.39
N ALA A 71 -16.35 1.41 10.19
CA ALA A 71 -17.19 1.49 8.99
C ALA A 71 -16.35 1.67 7.71
N THR A 72 -15.24 2.40 7.80
CA THR A 72 -14.29 2.54 6.68
C THR A 72 -13.56 1.24 6.41
N ILE A 73 -13.16 0.50 7.45
CA ILE A 73 -12.56 -0.83 7.30
C ILE A 73 -13.55 -1.83 6.69
N ASP A 74 -14.82 -1.78 7.09
CA ASP A 74 -15.89 -2.62 6.54
C ASP A 74 -16.08 -2.37 5.03
N SER A 75 -16.22 -1.10 4.65
CA SER A 75 -16.34 -0.68 3.24
C SER A 75 -15.14 -1.13 2.40
N LEU A 76 -13.91 -1.00 2.93
CA LEU A 76 -12.70 -1.48 2.25
C LEU A 76 -12.68 -3.01 2.13
N SER A 77 -13.02 -3.72 3.20
CA SER A 77 -13.03 -5.19 3.22
C SER A 77 -14.04 -5.76 2.23
N GLN A 78 -15.22 -5.14 2.11
CA GLN A 78 -16.19 -5.48 1.08
C GLN A 78 -15.60 -5.28 -0.33
N GLY A 79 -14.99 -4.11 -0.59
CA GLY A 79 -14.35 -3.83 -1.88
C GLY A 79 -13.21 -4.81 -2.21
N PHE A 80 -12.44 -5.24 -1.22
CA PHE A 80 -11.39 -6.25 -1.40
C PHE A 80 -11.99 -7.61 -1.77
N ALA A 81 -13.05 -8.03 -1.09
CA ALA A 81 -13.75 -9.27 -1.39
C ALA A 81 -14.38 -9.25 -2.80
N GLU A 82 -14.92 -8.12 -3.24
CA GLU A 82 -15.43 -7.93 -4.61
C GLU A 82 -14.31 -8.04 -5.66
N MET A 83 -13.11 -7.57 -5.34
CA MET A 83 -11.89 -7.76 -6.15
C MET A 83 -11.33 -9.20 -6.05
N GLY A 84 -11.86 -10.01 -5.13
CA GLY A 84 -11.45 -11.38 -4.85
C GLY A 84 -10.12 -11.52 -4.11
N LEU A 85 -9.73 -10.52 -3.32
CA LEU A 85 -8.62 -10.59 -2.36
C LEU A 85 -8.98 -11.38 -1.10
#